data_AF-A0A962DVE2-F1
#
_entry.id   AF-A0A962DVE2-F1
#
_cell.length_a   1.000
_cell.length_b   1.000
_cell.length_c   1.000
_cell.angle_alpha   90.00
_cell.angle_beta   90.00
_cell.angle_gamma   90.00
#
_symmetry.space_group_name_H-M   'P 1'
#
loop_
_entity.id
_entity.type
_entity.pdbx_description
1 polymer ?
#
loop_
_entity_poly.entity_id
_entity_poly.type
_entity_poly.pdbx_seq_one_letter_code
_entity_poly.pdbx_strand_id
1 'polypeptide(L)'
;CCDELIVCTDDGSAGIKGLVTAGIEQAIAAHPDIDEVVAIGPPIMMKGCAEATRAHGIRTMVSLNPVMVDGTGMCGGCRVKIGDSIKFACVDGPDFDGHQVDFDDLMARLGRYKATEQSALQTYTDSCRVRNAAPPVLGH
;
A
#
# COMPACT_ATOMS: atom_id res chain seq x y z
N CYS A 1 -14.30 -6.22 17.34
CA CYS A 1 -14.96 -7.18 16.42
C CYS A 1 -15.33 -6.41 15.16
N CYS A 2 -15.47 -7.07 14.02
CA CYS A 2 -16.06 -6.48 12.81
C CYS A 2 -17.47 -7.05 12.62
N ASP A 3 -18.40 -6.22 12.16
CA ASP A 3 -19.79 -6.63 11.91
C ASP A 3 -19.98 -7.18 10.49
N GLU A 4 -19.15 -6.73 9.54
CA GLU A 4 -19.19 -7.15 8.14
C GLU A 4 -17.78 -7.41 7.60
N LEU A 5 -17.69 -8.36 6.66
CA LEU A 5 -16.47 -8.66 5.90
C LEU A 5 -16.81 -8.71 4.41
N ILE A 6 -16.24 -7.77 3.66
CA ILE A 6 -16.33 -7.74 2.20
C ILE A 6 -15.01 -8.22 1.62
N VAL A 7 -15.06 -9.30 0.85
CA VAL A 7 -13.88 -9.88 0.17
C VAL A 7 -13.90 -9.45 -1.29
N CYS A 8 -12.76 -8.97 -1.79
CA CYS A 8 -12.57 -8.65 -3.21
C CYS A 8 -11.38 -9.44 -3.76
N THR A 9 -11.54 -10.05 -4.93
CA THR A 9 -10.42 -10.64 -5.67
C THR A 9 -10.42 -10.19 -7.13
N ASP A 10 -9.23 -9.91 -7.67
CA ASP A 10 -9.09 -9.41 -9.06
C ASP A 10 -9.68 -10.38 -10.10
N ASP A 11 -9.54 -11.69 -9.85
CA ASP A 11 -10.00 -12.76 -10.73
C ASP A 11 -11.46 -13.18 -10.48
N GLY A 12 -12.04 -12.80 -9.33
CA GLY A 12 -13.35 -13.25 -8.88
C GLY A 12 -13.39 -14.66 -8.32
N SER A 13 -12.23 -15.25 -7.96
CA SER A 13 -12.15 -16.54 -7.28
C SER A 13 -12.89 -16.56 -5.93
N ALA A 14 -13.03 -15.41 -5.26
CA ALA A 14 -13.83 -15.28 -4.05
C ALA A 14 -14.44 -13.86 -3.92
N GLY A 15 -15.65 -13.78 -3.37
CA GLY A 15 -16.31 -12.50 -3.08
C GLY A 15 -16.60 -11.67 -4.34
N ILE A 16 -16.33 -10.37 -4.25
CA ILE A 16 -16.54 -9.41 -5.33
C ILE A 16 -15.36 -9.51 -6.30
N LYS A 17 -15.67 -9.70 -7.58
CA LYS A 17 -14.65 -9.62 -8.63
C LYS A 17 -14.25 -8.17 -8.87
N GLY A 18 -12.98 -7.85 -8.66
CA GLY A 18 -12.38 -6.56 -9.00
C GLY A 18 -11.61 -5.91 -7.85
N LEU A 19 -11.41 -4.60 -7.98
CA LEU A 19 -10.62 -3.80 -7.05
C LEU A 19 -11.38 -3.53 -5.75
N VAL A 20 -10.62 -3.22 -4.70
CA VAL A 20 -11.17 -2.83 -3.39
C VAL A 20 -12.10 -1.62 -3.44
N THR A 21 -11.99 -0.76 -4.47
CA THR A 21 -12.90 0.38 -4.68
C THR A 21 -14.35 -0.07 -4.89
N ALA A 22 -14.57 -1.22 -5.53
CA ALA A 22 -15.91 -1.80 -5.67
C ALA A 22 -16.47 -2.25 -4.32
N GLY A 23 -15.62 -2.78 -3.44
CA GLY A 23 -15.99 -3.09 -2.06
C GLY A 23 -16.34 -1.85 -1.24
N ILE A 24 -15.60 -0.75 -1.44
CA ILE A 24 -15.88 0.55 -0.81
C ILE A 24 -17.24 1.08 -1.27
N GLU A 25 -17.52 1.06 -2.57
CA GLU A 25 -18.83 1.50 -3.11
C GLU A 25 -19.99 0.68 -2.54
N GLN A 26 -19.83 -0.64 -2.44
CA GLN A 26 -20.84 -1.50 -1.81
C GLN A 26 -21.03 -1.16 -0.32
N ALA A 27 -19.95 -0.92 0.41
CA ALA A 27 -20.02 -0.55 1.82
C ALA A 27 -20.73 0.80 2.02
N ILE A 28 -20.41 1.82 1.21
CA ILE A 28 -21.06 3.14 1.26
C ILE A 28 -22.54 3.05 0.89
N ALA A 29 -22.90 2.19 -0.07
CA ALA A 29 -24.30 1.99 -0.45
C ALA A 29 -25.12 1.28 0.64
N ALA A 30 -24.50 0.35 1.38
CA ALA A 30 -25.15 -0.38 2.47
C ALA A 30 -25.22 0.42 3.77
N HIS A 31 -24.17 1.20 4.05
CA HIS A 31 -23.98 1.97 5.28
C HIS A 31 -23.73 3.44 4.92
N PRO A 32 -24.81 4.25 4.77
CA PRO A 32 -24.68 5.66 4.43
C PRO A 32 -24.11 6.52 5.56
N ASP A 33 -23.91 5.94 6.74
CA ASP A 33 -23.40 6.54 7.98
C ASP A 33 -21.91 6.28 8.23
N ILE A 34 -21.15 5.87 7.21
CA ILE A 34 -19.69 5.70 7.32
C ILE A 34 -19.01 7.06 7.58
N ASP A 35 -18.43 7.20 8.77
CA ASP A 35 -17.70 8.41 9.17
C ASP A 35 -16.25 8.44 8.67
N GLU A 36 -15.59 7.27 8.57
CA GLU A 36 -14.16 7.17 8.29
C GLU A 36 -13.79 5.90 7.52
N VAL A 37 -12.86 6.05 6.56
CA VAL A 37 -12.20 4.95 5.85
C VAL A 37 -10.72 4.95 6.22
N VAL A 38 -10.20 3.77 6.58
CA VAL A 38 -8.76 3.57 6.79
C VAL A 38 -8.24 2.61 5.73
N ALA A 39 -7.32 3.07 4.87
CA ALA A 39 -6.76 2.27 3.80
C ALA A 39 -5.27 1.96 4.03
N ILE A 40 -4.93 0.67 3.97
CA ILE A 40 -3.58 0.16 4.19
C ILE A 40 -3.27 -0.83 3.08
N GLY A 41 -2.22 -0.55 2.29
CA GLY A 41 -1.80 -1.45 1.22
C GLY A 41 -0.85 -0.77 0.23
N PRO A 42 -0.79 -1.23 -1.04
CA PRO A 42 0.02 -0.58 -2.06
C PRO A 42 -0.38 0.90 -2.26
N PRO A 43 0.57 1.81 -2.53
CA PRO A 43 0.26 3.24 -2.72
C PRO A 43 -0.82 3.51 -3.77
N ILE A 44 -0.83 2.73 -4.86
CA ILE A 44 -1.84 2.85 -5.90
C ILE A 44 -3.24 2.45 -5.41
N MET A 45 -3.32 1.46 -4.52
CA MET A 45 -4.56 1.04 -3.90
C MET A 45 -5.06 2.11 -2.92
N MET A 46 -4.16 2.63 -2.08
CA MET A 46 -4.48 3.71 -1.14
C MET A 46 -4.96 4.98 -1.87
N LYS A 47 -4.33 5.32 -3.00
CA LYS A 47 -4.80 6.40 -3.91
C LYS A 47 -6.22 6.12 -4.40
N GLY A 48 -6.49 4.90 -4.85
CA GLY A 48 -7.83 4.48 -5.28
C GLY A 48 -8.88 4.62 -4.18
N CYS A 49 -8.58 4.21 -2.95
CA CYS A 49 -9.48 4.37 -1.81
C CYS A 49 -9.73 5.84 -1.45
N ALA A 50 -8.69 6.68 -1.49
CA ALA A 50 -8.80 8.12 -1.24
C ALA A 50 -9.69 8.82 -2.29
N GLU A 51 -9.57 8.44 -3.56
CA GLU A 51 -10.40 9.02 -4.63
C GLU A 51 -11.84 8.48 -4.60
N ALA A 52 -12.04 7.20 -4.28
CA ALA A 52 -13.38 6.60 -4.18
C ALA A 52 -14.25 7.26 -3.10
N THR A 53 -13.63 7.73 -2.02
CA THR A 53 -14.32 8.37 -0.87
C THR A 53 -14.45 9.88 -1.02
N ARG A 54 -13.62 10.52 -1.85
CA ARG A 54 -13.56 11.98 -2.01
C ARG A 54 -14.91 12.58 -2.42
N ALA A 55 -15.61 11.95 -3.35
CA ALA A 55 -16.91 12.41 -3.82
C ALA A 55 -18.01 12.34 -2.74
N HIS A 56 -17.84 11.46 -1.75
CA HIS A 56 -18.77 11.27 -0.64
C HIS A 56 -18.44 12.14 0.58
N GLY A 57 -17.30 12.85 0.56
CA GLY A 57 -16.85 13.66 1.69
C GLY A 57 -16.46 12.83 2.92
N ILE A 58 -16.22 11.53 2.75
CA ILE A 58 -15.86 10.61 3.84
C ILE A 58 -14.38 10.80 4.19
N ARG A 59 -14.09 11.03 5.47
CA ARG A 59 -12.72 11.16 5.95
C ARG A 59 -11.95 9.89 5.63
N THR A 60 -10.80 10.02 4.98
CA THR A 60 -9.99 8.86 4.59
C THR A 60 -8.56 8.97 5.10
N MET A 61 -8.19 8.07 6.01
CA MET A 61 -6.84 7.94 6.51
C MET A 61 -6.10 6.86 5.72
N VAL A 62 -4.83 7.12 5.40
CA VAL A 62 -3.97 6.16 4.70
C VAL A 62 -2.69 5.94 5.48
N SER A 63 -2.27 4.69 5.60
CA SER A 63 -1.02 4.33 6.27
C SER A 63 0.12 4.22 5.25
N LEU A 64 0.92 5.29 5.14
CA LEU A 64 1.93 5.39 4.10
C LEU A 64 3.12 4.46 4.38
N ASN A 65 3.65 3.89 3.30
CA ASN A 65 4.76 2.93 3.33
C ASN A 65 6.02 3.42 2.57
N PRO A 66 6.56 4.62 2.84
CA PRO A 66 7.79 5.08 2.20
C PRO A 66 9.01 4.29 2.70
N VAL A 67 10.13 4.38 1.97
CA VAL A 67 11.42 3.82 2.41
C VAL A 67 11.83 4.44 3.75
N MET A 68 12.15 3.61 4.74
CA MET A 68 12.66 4.03 6.04
C MET A 68 14.09 3.51 6.24
N VAL A 69 14.93 4.29 6.93
CA VAL A 69 16.30 3.90 7.28
C VAL A 69 16.51 3.97 8.79
N ASP A 70 16.43 5.16 9.36
CA ASP A 70 16.64 5.41 10.79
C ASP A 70 15.37 5.22 11.63
N GLY A 71 14.20 5.57 11.08
CA GLY A 71 12.92 5.46 11.77
C GLY A 71 12.72 6.41 12.96
N THR A 72 13.59 7.43 13.14
CA THR A 72 13.57 8.33 14.30
C THR A 72 13.57 9.81 13.93
N GLY A 73 13.44 10.12 12.64
CA GLY A 73 13.32 11.49 12.12
C GLY A 73 14.65 12.16 11.76
N MET A 74 15.77 11.44 11.82
CA MET A 74 17.09 12.00 11.58
C MET A 74 17.49 12.01 10.09
N CYS A 75 17.05 11.03 9.29
CA CYS A 75 17.55 10.90 7.90
C CYS A 75 16.65 11.50 6.81
N GLY A 76 15.35 11.67 7.08
CA GLY A 76 14.39 12.16 6.07
C GLY A 76 14.13 11.21 4.88
N GLY A 77 14.58 9.96 4.95
CA GLY A 77 14.34 8.93 3.92
C GLY A 77 12.84 8.70 3.69
N CYS A 78 12.09 8.68 4.79
CA CYS A 78 10.65 8.48 4.83
C CYS A 78 9.81 9.74 4.56
N ARG A 79 10.42 10.80 4.00
CA ARG A 79 9.68 12.04 3.73
C ARG A 79 8.55 11.79 2.73
N VAL A 80 7.41 12.41 2.99
CA VAL A 80 6.20 12.41 2.18
C VAL A 80 5.69 13.84 2.06
N LYS A 81 5.01 14.15 0.95
CA LYS A 81 4.40 15.45 0.72
C LYS A 81 2.90 15.36 1.02
N ILE A 82 2.46 16.18 1.97
CA ILE A 82 1.09 16.25 2.45
C ILE A 82 0.61 17.70 2.28
N GLY A 83 -0.30 17.91 1.32
CA GLY A 83 -0.67 19.23 0.83
C GLY A 83 0.56 20.01 0.37
N ASP A 84 0.74 21.20 0.94
CA ASP A 84 1.88 22.08 0.65
C ASP A 84 3.09 21.86 1.57
N SER A 85 3.05 20.84 2.44
CA SER A 85 4.07 20.59 3.45
C SER A 85 4.80 19.26 3.23
N ILE A 86 6.07 19.22 3.60
CA ILE A 86 6.83 17.96 3.71
C ILE A 86 6.74 17.46 5.16
N LYS A 87 6.43 16.18 5.31
CA LYS A 87 6.32 15.46 6.59
C LYS A 87 7.18 14.21 6.58
N PHE A 88 7.57 13.71 7.74
CA PHE A 88 8.35 12.49 7.89
C PHE A 88 7.46 11.37 8.43
N ALA A 89 7.20 10.33 7.64
CA ALA A 89 6.26 9.29 8.03
C ALA A 89 6.64 8.55 9.33
N CYS A 90 7.93 8.48 9.69
CA CYS A 90 8.36 7.81 10.93
C CYS A 90 8.13 8.62 12.22
N VAL A 91 7.85 9.94 12.13
CA VAL A 91 7.66 10.81 13.30
C VAL A 91 6.32 11.53 13.23
N ASP A 92 5.96 12.06 12.06
CA ASP A 92 4.71 12.79 11.83
C ASP A 92 3.54 11.86 11.44
N GLY A 93 3.83 10.62 11.05
CA GLY A 93 2.86 9.65 10.52
C GLY A 93 2.82 8.35 11.33
N PRO A 94 2.69 7.16 10.69
CA PRO A 94 2.64 6.92 9.24
C PRO A 94 1.27 7.20 8.61
N ASP A 95 0.26 7.45 9.44
CA ASP A 95 -1.12 7.66 9.03
C ASP A 95 -1.38 9.13 8.72
N PHE A 96 -1.82 9.42 7.50
CA PHE A 96 -2.11 10.78 7.03
C PHE A 96 -3.49 10.84 6.39
N ASP A 97 -4.01 12.06 6.24
CA ASP A 97 -5.21 12.33 5.43
C ASP A 97 -4.91 11.99 3.96
N GLY A 98 -5.50 10.89 3.48
CA GLY A 98 -5.33 10.37 2.14
C GLY A 98 -5.74 11.35 1.05
N HIS A 99 -6.62 12.30 1.36
CA HIS A 99 -7.04 13.32 0.39
C HIS A 99 -5.98 14.39 0.14
N GLN A 100 -4.97 14.49 1.01
CA GLN A 100 -3.87 15.45 0.94
C GLN A 100 -2.54 14.84 0.51
N VAL A 101 -2.44 13.52 0.37
CA VAL A 101 -1.18 12.84 0.03
C VAL A 101 -0.83 13.03 -1.45
N ASP A 102 0.42 13.41 -1.72
CA ASP A 102 1.00 13.34 -3.07
C ASP A 102 1.47 11.91 -3.36
N PHE A 103 0.54 11.06 -3.83
CA PHE A 103 0.83 9.65 -4.13
C PHE A 103 1.82 9.47 -5.28
N ASP A 104 1.91 10.41 -6.22
CA ASP A 104 2.78 10.30 -7.38
C ASP A 104 4.25 10.54 -6.96
N ASP A 105 4.52 11.51 -6.07
CA ASP A 105 5.84 11.66 -5.44
C ASP A 105 6.22 10.41 -4.62
N LEU A 106 5.29 9.90 -3.80
CA LEU A 106 5.53 8.69 -3.00
C LEU A 106 5.91 7.48 -3.87
N MET A 107 5.15 7.20 -4.93
CA MET A 107 5.42 6.08 -5.83
C MET A 107 6.74 6.24 -6.59
N ALA A 108 7.05 7.45 -7.05
CA ALA A 108 8.33 7.73 -7.71
C ALA A 108 9.52 7.48 -6.78
N ARG A 109 9.39 7.83 -5.48
CA ARG A 109 10.43 7.58 -4.47
C ARG A 109 10.61 6.11 -4.17
N LEU A 110 9.53 5.32 -4.11
CA LEU A 110 9.59 3.88 -3.90
C LEU A 110 10.31 3.14 -5.03
N GLY A 111 10.21 3.64 -6.27
CA GLY A 111 10.92 3.06 -7.41
C GLY A 111 12.44 3.26 -7.41
N ARG A 112 13.00 4.09 -6.52
CA ARG A 112 14.41 4.53 -6.57
C ARG A 112 15.41 3.37 -6.47
N TYR A 113 15.15 2.39 -5.61
CA TYR A 113 16.09 1.31 -5.32
C TYR A 113 15.80 0.02 -6.09
N LYS A 114 14.85 0.04 -7.04
CA LYS A 114 14.39 -1.16 -7.77
C LYS A 114 15.52 -1.97 -8.40
N ALA A 115 16.51 -1.32 -9.01
CA ALA A 115 17.66 -2.01 -9.61
C ALA A 115 18.56 -2.69 -8.56
N THR A 116 18.77 -2.02 -7.42
CA THR A 116 19.54 -2.56 -6.29
C THR A 116 18.81 -3.73 -5.64
N GLU A 117 17.50 -3.61 -5.44
CA GLU A 117 16.63 -4.69 -4.93
C GLU A 117 16.68 -5.92 -5.83
N GLN A 118 16.58 -5.74 -7.15
CA GLN A 118 16.69 -6.83 -8.13
C GLN A 118 18.07 -7.50 -8.07
N SER A 119 19.15 -6.72 -8.04
CA SER A 119 20.51 -7.27 -7.92
C SER A 119 20.70 -8.03 -6.61
N ALA A 120 20.20 -7.50 -5.49
CA ALA A 120 20.30 -8.16 -4.19
C ALA A 120 19.52 -9.49 -4.16
N LEU A 121 18.32 -9.52 -4.75
CA LEU A 121 17.52 -10.74 -4.89
C LEU A 121 18.21 -11.78 -5.78
N GLN A 122 18.84 -11.34 -6.87
CA GLN A 122 19.60 -12.22 -7.76
C GLN A 122 20.81 -12.83 -7.04
N THR A 123 21.63 -12.00 -6.37
CA THR A 123 22.78 -12.46 -5.59
C THR A 123 22.35 -13.42 -4.48
N TYR A 124 21.26 -13.12 -3.76
CA TYR A 124 20.71 -14.01 -2.75
C TYR A 124 20.25 -15.33 -3.35
N THR A 125 19.54 -15.29 -4.49
CA THR A 125 19.08 -16.47 -5.22
C THR A 125 20.24 -17.37 -5.64
N ASP A 126 21.29 -16.79 -6.23
CA ASP A 126 22.43 -17.55 -6.75
C ASP A 126 23.30 -18.14 -5.64
N SER A 127 23.41 -17.44 -4.51
CA SER A 127 24.15 -17.89 -3.33
C SER A 127 23.38 -18.88 -2.44
N CYS A 128 22.09 -19.09 -2.68
CA CYS A 128 21.24 -19.93 -1.83
C CYS A 128 21.55 -21.43 -2.01
N ARG A 129 22.33 -21.98 -1.08
CA ARG A 129 22.74 -23.40 -1.06
C ARG A 129 21.57 -24.38 -1.06
N VAL A 130 20.41 -24.03 -0.49
CA VAL A 130 19.23 -24.90 -0.44
C VAL A 130 18.57 -25.04 -1.82
N ARG A 131 18.52 -23.97 -2.64
CA ARG A 131 18.04 -24.06 -4.03
C ARG A 131 19.05 -24.76 -4.94
N ASN A 132 20.34 -24.56 -4.71
CA ASN A 132 21.40 -25.24 -5.46
C ASN A 132 21.62 -26.72 -5.04
N ALA A 133 20.98 -27.17 -3.95
CA ALA A 133 20.98 -28.56 -3.48
C ALA A 133 19.66 -29.31 -3.78
N ALA A 134 18.68 -28.65 -4.40
CA ALA A 134 17.49 -29.35 -4.88
C ALA A 134 17.91 -30.28 -6.04
N PRO A 135 17.67 -31.60 -5.95
CA PRO A 135 18.00 -32.51 -7.05
C PRO A 135 17.20 -32.11 -8.30
N PRO A 136 17.69 -32.43 -9.52
CA PRO A 136 16.92 -32.21 -10.73
C PRO A 136 15.56 -32.87 -10.55
N VAL A 137 14.49 -32.09 -10.74
CA VAL A 137 13.13 -32.60 -10.85
C VAL A 137 13.16 -33.78 -11.83
N LEU A 138 12.96 -34.99 -11.32
CA LEU A 138 12.77 -36.18 -12.14
C LEU A 138 11.59 -35.90 -13.06
N GLY A 139 11.84 -35.98 -14.36
CA GLY A 139 10.80 -35.91 -15.37
C GLY A 139 9.76 -37.00 -15.18
N HIS A 140 8.50 -36.62 -15.38
CA HIS A 140 7.45 -37.44 -15.95
C HIS A 140 6.69 -36.58 -16.95
#